data_AF-A0AAW0GJK1-F1
#
_entry.id   AF-A0AAW0GJK1-F1
#
_cell.length_a   1.000
_cell.length_b   1.000
_cell.length_c   1.000
_cell.angle_alpha   90.00
_cell.angle_beta   90.00
_cell.angle_gamma   90.00
#
_symmetry.space_group_name_H-M   'P 1'
#
loop_
_entity.id
_entity.type
_entity.pdbx_description
1 polymer ?
#
loop_
_entity_poly.entity_id
_entity_poly.type
_entity_poly.pdbx_seq_one_letter_code
_entity_poly.pdbx_strand_id
1 'polypeptide(L)'
;MRFFAFVSFFVLPALLSLTTLAKPNRQPFSAESIECRAPTKTNTDAAPAPGSLKLRQHVERRTILDVCAYIDTDALVGSIIPGLVIPVHQLASLKLCLCLSALPAALEAHAQLKLLSGLLGKDAVSASLVALINHVPSSKHCACPEHGTLQCQPSNPCGFTCTPPFVPEGDKCVCKAPYMSCNGQCGFFPHGCGSAVPYRKRLSV
;
A
#
# COMPACT_ATOMS: atom_id res chain seq x y z
N MET A 1 -46.93 33.25 62.76
CA MET A 1 -45.62 32.65 62.44
C MET A 1 -45.91 31.30 61.78
N ARG A 2 -45.77 31.19 60.45
CA ARG A 2 -44.61 30.57 59.73
C ARG A 2 -44.68 29.02 59.82
N PHE A 3 -44.61 28.19 58.79
CA PHE A 3 -44.21 28.31 57.37
C PHE A 3 -44.84 27.14 56.58
N PHE A 4 -45.30 27.40 55.36
CA PHE A 4 -45.67 26.39 54.35
C PHE A 4 -44.42 25.63 53.88
N ALA A 5 -44.50 24.29 53.75
CA ALA A 5 -43.50 23.49 53.05
C ALA A 5 -44.16 22.77 51.87
N PHE A 6 -43.98 23.36 50.68
CA PHE A 6 -44.22 22.76 49.38
C PHE A 6 -43.15 21.68 49.13
N VAL A 7 -43.54 20.43 48.92
CA VAL A 7 -42.64 19.39 48.38
C VAL A 7 -43.01 19.19 46.91
N SER A 8 -42.18 19.74 46.03
CA SER A 8 -42.27 19.60 44.58
C SER A 8 -41.98 18.16 44.15
N PHE A 9 -42.97 17.53 43.52
CA PHE A 9 -42.78 16.37 42.66
C PHE A 9 -42.03 16.81 41.39
N PHE A 10 -40.74 16.50 41.29
CA PHE A 10 -40.02 16.52 40.02
C PHE A 10 -40.29 15.21 39.28
N VAL A 11 -41.20 15.27 38.31
CA VAL A 11 -41.38 14.27 37.26
C VAL A 11 -40.25 14.46 36.24
N LEU A 12 -39.27 13.55 36.21
CA LEU A 12 -38.29 13.49 35.14
C LEU A 12 -38.87 12.68 33.96
N PRO A 13 -38.89 13.22 32.72
CA PRO A 13 -39.35 12.47 31.57
C PRO A 13 -38.29 11.47 31.10
N ALA A 14 -38.76 10.27 30.76
CA ALA A 14 -37.99 9.21 30.14
C ALA A 14 -37.42 9.68 28.79
N LEU A 15 -36.11 9.87 28.72
CA LEU A 15 -35.37 9.99 27.46
C LEU A 15 -35.16 8.58 26.88
N LEU A 16 -36.10 8.16 26.03
CA LEU A 16 -35.93 7.07 25.08
C LEU A 16 -34.76 7.39 24.14
N SER A 17 -33.59 6.85 24.46
CA SER A 17 -32.45 6.87 23.55
C SER A 17 -32.69 5.82 22.47
N LEU A 18 -33.04 6.29 21.26
CA LEU A 18 -32.99 5.48 20.05
C LEU A 18 -31.55 5.03 19.83
N THR A 19 -31.26 3.76 20.09
CA THR A 19 -30.05 3.09 19.62
C THR A 19 -30.21 2.86 18.12
N THR A 20 -29.76 3.83 17.33
CA THR A 20 -29.49 3.66 15.91
C THR A 20 -28.42 2.58 15.76
N LEU A 21 -28.87 1.39 15.39
CA LEU A 21 -28.06 0.23 15.05
C LEU A 21 -27.27 0.56 13.78
N ALA A 22 -26.11 1.19 13.97
CA ALA A 22 -25.16 1.48 12.91
C ALA A 22 -24.71 0.16 12.29
N LYS A 23 -25.23 -0.13 11.10
CA LYS A 23 -24.82 -1.26 10.28
C LYS A 23 -23.31 -1.09 10.01
N PRO A 24 -22.44 -2.03 10.43
CA PRO A 24 -21.02 -1.91 10.16
C PRO A 24 -20.84 -1.92 8.65
N ASN A 25 -20.48 -0.77 8.11
CA ASN A 25 -20.15 -0.57 6.72
C ASN A 25 -18.85 -1.36 6.46
N ARG A 26 -18.99 -2.65 6.16
CA ARG A 26 -17.92 -3.49 5.59
C ARG A 26 -17.68 -2.99 4.17
N GLN A 27 -17.03 -1.83 4.04
CA GLN A 27 -16.35 -1.56 2.79
C GLN A 27 -15.29 -2.66 2.65
N PRO A 28 -15.25 -3.41 1.53
CA PRO A 28 -14.06 -4.17 1.19
C PRO A 28 -12.94 -3.15 1.12
N PHE A 29 -12.09 -3.13 2.15
CA PHE A 29 -11.06 -2.12 2.31
C PHE A 29 -10.15 -2.23 1.10
N SER A 30 -10.23 -1.22 0.24
CA SER A 30 -9.61 -1.23 -1.08
C SER A 30 -8.11 -1.31 -0.91
N ALA A 31 -7.49 -2.20 -1.68
CA ALA A 31 -6.07 -2.51 -1.70
C ALA A 31 -5.21 -1.25 -1.48
N GLU A 32 -4.43 -1.25 -0.41
CA GLU A 32 -3.43 -0.22 -0.16
C GLU A 32 -2.45 -0.23 -1.33
N SER A 33 -2.54 0.81 -2.15
CA SER A 33 -1.88 0.84 -3.45
C SER A 33 -0.44 1.31 -3.25
N ILE A 34 0.52 0.44 -3.52
CA ILE A 34 1.95 0.80 -3.47
C ILE A 34 2.33 1.31 -4.85
N GLU A 35 2.72 2.58 -4.95
CA GLU A 35 3.29 3.08 -6.20
C GLU A 35 4.69 2.54 -6.39
N CYS A 36 4.91 1.86 -7.50
CA CYS A 36 6.14 1.13 -7.76
C CYS A 36 7.25 1.99 -8.33
N ARG A 37 7.18 3.29 -8.04
CA ARG A 37 8.31 4.17 -8.29
C ARG A 37 9.45 3.72 -7.42
N ALA A 38 10.59 3.46 -8.07
CA ALA A 38 11.86 3.44 -7.38
C ALA A 38 11.96 4.69 -6.51
N PRO A 39 12.46 4.59 -5.26
CA PRO A 39 12.60 5.73 -4.39
C PRO A 39 13.35 6.83 -5.14
N THR A 40 12.65 7.93 -5.45
CA THR A 40 13.30 9.18 -5.81
C THR A 40 14.22 9.48 -4.66
N LYS A 41 15.54 9.45 -4.91
CA LYS A 41 16.56 9.82 -3.93
C LYS A 41 16.07 11.05 -3.19
N THR A 42 15.74 10.90 -1.91
CA THR A 42 15.56 12.01 -1.00
C THR A 42 16.82 12.86 -1.11
N ASN A 43 16.64 14.12 -1.47
CA ASN A 43 17.72 15.11 -1.52
C ASN A 43 18.38 15.11 -0.14
N THR A 44 19.51 14.41 -0.03
CA THR A 44 20.42 14.57 1.09
C THR A 44 21.30 15.73 0.68
N ASP A 45 21.07 16.88 1.31
CA ASP A 45 21.88 18.09 1.18
C ASP A 45 23.31 17.83 1.70
N ALA A 46 24.12 17.18 0.88
CA ALA A 46 25.55 17.07 1.06
C ALA A 46 26.19 17.09 -0.33
N ALA A 47 26.73 18.26 -0.72
CA ALA A 47 27.43 18.44 -1.97
C ALA A 47 28.67 17.54 -2.05
N PRO A 48 28.78 16.61 -3.02
CA PRO A 48 30.04 15.98 -3.37
C PRO A 48 30.58 16.62 -4.66
N ALA A 49 31.86 16.94 -4.68
CA ALA A 49 32.56 17.48 -5.85
C ALA A 49 32.26 16.67 -7.14
N PRO A 50 32.10 17.33 -8.31
CA PRO A 50 31.63 16.67 -9.53
C PRO A 50 32.77 15.89 -10.21
N GLY A 51 32.88 14.61 -9.88
CA GLY A 51 33.53 13.63 -10.76
C GLY A 51 32.59 13.29 -11.92
N SER A 52 32.97 13.68 -13.14
CA SER A 52 32.23 13.52 -14.41
C SER A 52 31.90 12.08 -14.83
N LEU A 53 32.32 11.08 -14.06
CA LEU A 53 32.07 9.66 -14.31
C LEU A 53 30.70 9.16 -13.81
N LYS A 54 30.03 9.88 -12.89
CA LYS A 54 28.70 9.48 -12.40
C LYS A 54 27.56 9.67 -13.42
N LEU A 55 27.76 10.46 -14.48
CA LEU A 55 26.75 10.65 -15.54
C LEU A 55 26.66 9.50 -16.54
N ARG A 56 27.62 8.56 -16.55
CA ARG A 56 27.69 7.48 -17.55
C ARG A 56 27.26 6.10 -17.04
N GLN A 57 26.89 5.99 -15.77
CA GLN A 57 26.37 4.73 -15.25
C GLN A 57 24.90 4.63 -15.63
N HIS A 58 24.60 3.84 -16.66
CA HIS A 58 23.25 3.36 -16.92
C HIS A 58 22.80 2.57 -15.69
N VAL A 59 22.00 3.20 -14.83
CA VAL A 59 21.36 2.51 -13.71
C VAL A 59 20.14 1.82 -14.29
N GLU A 60 20.29 0.54 -14.57
CA GLU A 60 19.16 -0.29 -14.95
C GLU A 60 18.17 -0.32 -13.78
N ARG A 61 16.94 0.13 -14.02
CA ARG A 61 15.89 0.12 -13.01
C ARG A 61 15.57 -1.33 -12.70
N ARG A 62 15.99 -1.79 -11.53
CA ARG A 62 15.58 -3.11 -11.03
C ARG A 62 14.08 -3.08 -10.82
N THR A 63 13.38 -4.05 -11.39
CA THR A 63 11.97 -4.32 -11.08
C THR A 63 11.87 -4.54 -9.57
N ILE A 64 11.05 -3.72 -8.90
CA ILE A 64 10.81 -3.89 -7.47
C ILE A 64 10.05 -5.21 -7.30
N LEU A 65 10.68 -6.16 -6.64
CA LEU A 65 10.07 -7.42 -6.23
C LEU A 65 9.53 -7.22 -4.82
N ASP A 66 8.23 -7.36 -4.66
CA ASP A 66 7.57 -7.36 -3.36
C ASP A 66 6.97 -8.73 -3.07
N VAL A 67 6.73 -9.03 -1.80
CA VAL A 67 6.01 -10.26 -1.40
C VAL A 67 4.63 -9.84 -0.94
N CYS A 68 3.61 -10.30 -1.66
CA CYS A 68 2.21 -10.04 -1.33
C CYS A 68 1.50 -11.34 -1.00
N ALA A 69 0.60 -11.29 -0.03
CA ALA A 69 -0.22 -12.43 0.34
C ALA A 69 -1.65 -11.98 0.67
N TYR A 70 -2.61 -12.84 0.34
CA TYR A 70 -3.95 -12.74 0.87
C TYR A 70 -4.06 -13.58 2.14
N ILE A 71 -4.24 -12.90 3.27
CA ILE A 71 -4.37 -13.48 4.60
C ILE A 71 -5.87 -13.63 4.89
N ASP A 72 -6.32 -14.88 4.96
CA ASP A 72 -7.64 -15.23 5.50
C ASP A 72 -7.43 -16.04 6.78
N THR A 73 -7.59 -15.39 7.92
CA THR A 73 -7.29 -16.01 9.22
C THR A 73 -8.25 -17.14 9.58
N ASP A 74 -9.42 -17.19 8.94
CA ASP A 74 -10.35 -18.31 9.07
C ASP A 74 -9.75 -19.58 8.43
N ALA A 75 -8.94 -19.43 7.38
CA ALA A 75 -8.23 -20.53 6.72
C ALA A 75 -6.91 -20.92 7.43
N LEU A 76 -6.47 -20.12 8.41
CA LEU A 76 -5.25 -20.35 9.20
C LEU A 76 -5.54 -21.06 10.53
N VAL A 77 -6.81 -21.34 10.86
CA VAL A 77 -7.21 -22.07 12.06
C VAL A 77 -6.71 -23.52 11.97
N GLY A 78 -5.57 -23.79 12.58
CA GLY A 78 -4.91 -25.12 12.58
C GLY A 78 -3.46 -25.11 12.11
N SER A 79 -2.99 -23.99 11.54
CA SER A 79 -1.62 -23.82 11.07
C SER A 79 -0.73 -23.29 12.20
N ILE A 80 0.26 -24.07 12.63
CA ILE A 80 1.30 -23.58 13.56
C ILE A 80 2.28 -22.74 12.73
N ILE A 81 2.22 -21.42 12.86
CA ILE A 81 3.16 -20.52 12.20
C ILE A 81 4.28 -20.17 13.16
N PRO A 82 5.53 -20.54 12.85
CA PRO A 82 6.67 -20.19 13.68
C PRO A 82 6.85 -18.67 13.74
N GLY A 83 7.10 -18.14 14.94
CA GLY A 83 7.32 -16.70 15.16
C GLY A 83 6.05 -15.85 15.29
N LEU A 84 4.86 -16.46 15.23
CA LEU A 84 3.61 -15.76 15.49
C LEU A 84 3.41 -15.58 17.01
N VAL A 85 3.53 -14.34 17.49
CA VAL A 85 3.32 -13.99 18.91
C VAL A 85 1.83 -13.81 19.23
N ILE A 86 1.02 -13.52 18.21
CA ILE A 86 -0.40 -13.21 18.36
C ILE A 86 -1.24 -14.48 18.24
N PRO A 87 -2.07 -14.82 19.26
CA PRO A 87 -2.97 -15.95 19.14
C PRO A 87 -3.95 -15.71 17.99
N VAL A 88 -4.04 -16.67 17.05
CA VAL A 88 -4.84 -16.60 15.81
C VAL A 88 -6.31 -16.23 16.09
N HIS A 89 -6.83 -16.59 17.28
CA HIS A 89 -8.18 -16.22 17.74
C HIS A 89 -8.42 -14.70 17.79
N GLN A 90 -7.40 -13.89 18.14
CA GLN A 90 -7.55 -12.42 18.18
C GLN A 90 -7.57 -11.80 16.78
N LEU A 91 -7.15 -12.58 15.79
CA LEU A 91 -7.18 -12.22 14.39
C LEU A 91 -8.36 -12.89 13.66
N ALA A 92 -9.28 -13.54 14.37
CA ALA A 92 -10.41 -14.25 13.76
C ALA A 92 -11.23 -13.33 12.84
N SER A 93 -11.57 -13.83 11.65
CA SER A 93 -12.28 -13.09 10.59
C SER A 93 -11.54 -11.89 9.98
N LEU A 94 -10.22 -11.80 10.16
CA LEU A 94 -9.38 -10.83 9.45
C LEU A 94 -9.13 -11.34 8.03
N LYS A 95 -9.65 -10.59 7.06
CA LYS A 95 -9.44 -10.81 5.63
C LYS A 95 -8.69 -9.63 5.08
N LEU A 96 -7.39 -9.82 4.88
CA LEU A 96 -6.49 -8.73 4.48
C LEU A 96 -5.60 -9.19 3.34
N CYS A 97 -5.51 -8.37 2.30
CA CYS A 97 -4.50 -8.54 1.25
C CYS A 97 -3.41 -7.50 1.47
N LEU A 98 -2.19 -7.95 1.74
CA LEU A 98 -1.09 -7.06 2.09
C LEU A 98 0.22 -7.48 1.42
N CYS A 99 1.02 -6.49 1.07
CA CYS A 99 2.40 -6.66 0.63
C CYS A 99 3.37 -6.14 1.69
N LEU A 100 4.59 -6.70 1.74
CA LEU A 100 5.59 -6.31 2.74
C LEU A 100 5.91 -4.81 2.71
N SER A 101 5.93 -4.18 1.54
CA SER A 101 6.21 -2.74 1.43
C SER A 101 5.07 -1.83 1.91
N ALA A 102 3.81 -2.28 1.89
CA ALA A 102 2.64 -1.54 2.40
C ALA A 102 2.41 -1.74 3.91
N LEU A 103 3.12 -2.67 4.52
CA LEU A 103 2.90 -3.07 5.92
C LEU A 103 2.86 -1.91 6.92
N PRO A 104 3.80 -0.93 6.93
CA PRO A 104 3.74 0.15 7.91
C PRO A 104 2.50 1.04 7.76
N ALA A 105 2.04 1.24 6.54
CA ALA A 105 0.87 2.07 6.26
C ALA A 105 -0.44 1.32 6.61
N ALA A 106 -0.48 0.01 6.37
CA ALA A 106 -1.58 -0.87 6.76
C ALA A 106 -1.81 -0.94 8.28
N LEU A 107 -0.74 -0.90 9.08
CA LEU A 107 -0.85 -0.85 10.54
C LEU A 107 -1.62 0.39 11.04
N GLU A 108 -1.58 1.48 10.30
CA GLU A 108 -2.26 2.72 10.66
C GLU A 108 -3.65 2.83 10.04
N ALA A 109 -3.83 2.27 8.84
CA ALA A 109 -5.09 2.28 8.11
C ALA A 109 -6.14 1.32 8.70
N HIS A 110 -5.72 0.16 9.21
CA HIS A 110 -6.64 -0.85 9.74
C HIS A 110 -6.91 -0.68 11.23
N ALA A 111 -8.16 -0.39 11.60
CA ALA A 111 -8.57 -0.20 13.00
C ALA A 111 -8.20 -1.39 13.93
N GLN A 112 -8.31 -2.62 13.43
CA GLN A 112 -7.94 -3.83 14.18
C GLN A 112 -6.44 -3.94 14.39
N LEU A 113 -5.64 -3.72 13.33
CA LEU A 113 -4.17 -3.73 13.43
C LEU A 113 -3.68 -2.59 14.30
N LYS A 114 -4.33 -1.42 14.24
CA LYS A 114 -4.03 -0.27 15.08
C LYS A 114 -4.28 -0.58 16.55
N LEU A 115 -5.41 -1.20 16.89
CA LEU A 115 -5.72 -1.64 18.26
C LEU A 115 -4.70 -2.67 18.75
N LEU A 116 -4.39 -3.68 17.94
CA LEU A 116 -3.39 -4.70 18.26
C LEU A 116 -2.00 -4.08 18.46
N SER A 117 -1.63 -3.12 17.61
CA SER A 117 -0.36 -2.40 17.71
C SER A 117 -0.27 -1.54 18.97
N GLY A 118 -1.41 -1.04 19.48
CA GLY A 118 -1.47 -0.34 20.77
C GLY A 118 -1.32 -1.27 21.98
N LEU A 119 -1.74 -2.54 21.85
CA LEU A 119 -1.70 -3.51 22.94
C LEU A 119 -0.37 -4.29 23.00
N LEU A 120 0.16 -4.74 21.87
CA LEU A 120 1.37 -5.56 21.78
C LEU A 120 2.61 -4.77 21.31
N GLY A 121 2.42 -3.56 20.79
CA GLY A 121 3.47 -2.79 20.14
C GLY A 121 3.51 -2.99 18.62
N LYS A 122 3.85 -1.93 17.88
CA LYS A 122 3.94 -1.94 16.41
C LYS A 122 4.93 -2.99 15.90
N ASP A 123 6.07 -3.16 16.58
CA ASP A 123 7.13 -4.09 16.15
C ASP A 123 6.73 -5.56 16.27
N ALA A 124 5.99 -5.91 17.33
CA ALA A 124 5.51 -7.28 17.51
C ALA A 124 4.45 -7.65 16.45
N VAL A 125 3.55 -6.71 16.14
CA VAL A 125 2.53 -6.90 15.09
C VAL A 125 3.18 -6.93 13.71
N SER A 126 4.14 -6.06 13.44
CA SER A 126 4.83 -6.05 12.15
C SER A 126 5.63 -7.34 11.92
N ALA A 127 6.41 -7.79 12.91
CA ALA A 127 7.14 -9.06 12.83
C ALA A 127 6.19 -10.25 12.62
N SER A 128 5.05 -10.26 13.31
CA SER A 128 4.01 -11.28 13.16
C SER A 128 3.41 -11.29 11.75
N LEU A 129 3.10 -10.11 11.19
CA LEU A 129 2.58 -9.99 9.82
C LEU A 129 3.62 -10.36 8.77
N VAL A 130 4.89 -10.01 8.97
CA VAL A 130 5.99 -10.41 8.08
C VAL A 130 6.15 -11.93 8.07
N ALA A 131 6.17 -12.57 9.24
CA ALA A 131 6.22 -14.03 9.35
C ALA A 131 5.01 -14.68 8.67
N LEU A 132 3.82 -14.12 8.87
CA LEU A 132 2.59 -14.60 8.24
C LEU A 132 2.67 -14.51 6.71
N ILE A 133 3.03 -13.35 6.16
CA ILE A 133 3.18 -13.16 4.70
C ILE A 133 4.18 -14.14 4.11
N ASN A 134 5.29 -14.44 4.81
CA ASN A 134 6.32 -15.35 4.31
C ASN A 134 5.94 -16.84 4.42
N HIS A 135 4.99 -17.21 5.27
CA HIS A 135 4.62 -18.61 5.52
C HIS A 135 3.26 -19.03 4.97
N VAL A 136 2.39 -18.07 4.61
CA VAL A 136 1.07 -18.40 4.05
C VAL A 136 1.24 -18.94 2.62
N PRO A 137 0.55 -20.03 2.23
CA PRO A 137 0.66 -20.62 0.90
C PRO A 137 0.11 -19.72 -0.24
N SER A 138 -0.68 -18.71 0.10
CA SER A 138 -1.17 -17.69 -0.84
C SER A 138 -0.13 -16.59 -1.14
N SER A 139 1.04 -16.64 -0.50
CA SER A 139 2.11 -15.68 -0.73
C SER A 139 2.71 -15.83 -2.12
N LYS A 140 2.98 -14.68 -2.76
CA LYS A 140 3.58 -14.61 -4.08
C LYS A 140 4.60 -13.48 -4.14
N HIS A 141 5.68 -13.73 -4.86
CA HIS A 141 6.61 -12.68 -5.29
C HIS A 141 5.99 -11.93 -6.46
N CYS A 142 5.64 -10.68 -6.24
CA CYS A 142 5.02 -9.82 -7.22
C CYS A 142 6.08 -8.89 -7.81
N ALA A 143 6.28 -9.00 -9.12
CA ALA A 143 7.07 -8.02 -9.85
C ALA A 143 6.20 -6.81 -10.10
N CYS A 144 6.62 -5.63 -9.64
CA CYS A 144 5.86 -4.44 -9.95
C CYS A 144 6.25 -3.83 -11.29
N PRO A 145 5.28 -3.60 -12.20
CA PRO A 145 5.56 -2.93 -13.45
C PRO A 145 5.89 -1.45 -13.27
N GLU A 146 6.73 -0.93 -14.17
CA GLU A 146 7.00 0.49 -14.25
C GLU A 146 5.71 1.26 -14.58
N HIS A 147 5.47 2.40 -13.93
CA HIS A 147 4.20 3.15 -14.02
C HIS A 147 2.96 2.36 -13.56
N GLY A 148 3.17 1.32 -12.75
CA GLY A 148 2.10 0.59 -12.08
C GLY A 148 2.06 0.87 -10.58
N THR A 149 0.89 0.63 -10.00
CA THR A 149 0.67 0.50 -8.56
C THR A 149 0.25 -0.94 -8.26
N LEU A 150 0.92 -1.59 -7.31
CA LEU A 150 0.48 -2.91 -6.84
C LEU A 150 -0.85 -2.75 -6.10
N GLN A 151 -1.79 -3.62 -6.44
CA GLN A 151 -3.09 -3.73 -5.78
C GLN A 151 -3.32 -5.19 -5.42
N CYS A 152 -3.08 -5.51 -4.15
CA CYS A 152 -3.33 -6.83 -3.61
C CYS A 152 -4.85 -7.11 -3.60
N GLN A 153 -5.28 -8.13 -4.35
CA GLN A 153 -6.67 -8.59 -4.37
C GLN A 153 -6.79 -10.02 -3.83
N PRO A 154 -7.93 -10.40 -3.22
CA PRO A 154 -8.12 -11.77 -2.70
C PRO A 154 -7.89 -12.88 -3.73
N SER A 155 -8.28 -12.65 -4.98
CA SER A 155 -8.10 -13.59 -6.10
C SER A 155 -6.72 -13.50 -6.75
N ASN A 156 -6.06 -12.35 -6.66
CA ASN A 156 -4.75 -12.10 -7.24
C ASN A 156 -3.92 -11.18 -6.32
N PRO A 157 -3.03 -11.73 -5.48
CA PRO A 157 -2.20 -10.91 -4.59
C PRO A 157 -1.19 -10.04 -5.34
N CYS A 158 -0.89 -10.38 -6.61
CA CYS A 158 -0.02 -9.60 -7.49
C CYS A 158 -0.80 -8.77 -8.52
N GLY A 159 -2.05 -8.41 -8.21
CA GLY A 159 -2.78 -7.46 -9.03
C GLY A 159 -2.03 -6.13 -9.12
N PHE A 160 -2.16 -5.43 -10.23
CA PHE A 160 -1.62 -4.10 -10.41
C PHE A 160 -2.54 -3.25 -11.27
N THR A 161 -2.41 -1.94 -11.12
CA THR A 161 -3.15 -0.95 -11.90
C THR A 161 -2.15 0.03 -12.50
N CYS A 162 -2.30 0.37 -13.77
CA CYS A 162 -1.41 1.31 -14.44
C CYS A 162 -1.81 2.75 -14.15
N THR A 163 -0.83 3.62 -13.93
CA THR A 163 -1.06 5.07 -13.84
C THR A 163 -1.47 5.59 -15.22
N PRO A 164 -2.61 6.27 -15.37
CA PRO A 164 -2.98 6.87 -16.65
C PRO A 164 -1.90 7.86 -17.13
N PRO A 165 -1.57 7.92 -18.43
CA PRO A 165 -2.25 7.28 -19.56
C PRO A 165 -1.70 5.90 -19.96
N PHE A 166 -0.91 5.25 -19.12
CA PHE A 166 -0.45 3.89 -19.39
C PHE A 166 -1.60 2.89 -19.26
N VAL A 167 -1.55 1.83 -20.07
CA VAL A 167 -2.55 0.75 -20.07
C VAL A 167 -1.89 -0.59 -19.77
N PRO A 168 -2.59 -1.51 -19.08
CA PRO A 168 -2.05 -2.84 -18.81
C PRO A 168 -1.98 -3.67 -20.10
N GLU A 169 -0.82 -4.26 -20.36
CA GLU A 169 -0.58 -5.22 -21.43
C GLU A 169 0.31 -6.36 -20.91
N GLY A 170 -0.30 -7.52 -20.65
CA GLY A 170 0.35 -8.62 -19.93
C GLY A 170 0.72 -8.19 -18.49
N ASP A 171 1.98 -8.39 -18.11
CA ASP A 171 2.51 -8.04 -16.78
C ASP A 171 3.18 -6.65 -16.74
N LYS A 172 2.85 -5.77 -17.69
CA LYS A 172 3.49 -4.47 -17.86
C LYS A 172 2.47 -3.36 -18.12
N CYS A 173 2.85 -2.14 -17.75
CA CYS A 173 2.13 -0.93 -18.14
C CYS A 173 2.81 -0.32 -19.37
N VAL A 174 2.07 -0.24 -20.47
CA VAL A 174 2.60 0.24 -21.75
C VAL A 174 1.95 1.55 -22.15
N CYS A 175 2.70 2.35 -22.90
CA CYS A 175 2.17 3.53 -23.57
C CYS A 175 1.67 3.12 -24.96
N LYS A 176 0.37 2.85 -25.08
CA LYS A 176 -0.22 2.35 -26.32
C LYS A 176 -0.47 3.48 -27.31
N ALA A 177 -0.30 3.19 -28.60
CA ALA A 177 -0.63 4.11 -29.69
C ALA A 177 -2.06 4.66 -29.53
N PRO A 178 -2.32 5.96 -29.83
CA PRO A 178 -1.44 6.93 -30.50
C PRO A 178 -0.42 7.63 -29.58
N TYR A 179 -0.37 7.29 -28.30
CA TYR A 179 0.60 7.84 -27.35
C TYR A 179 1.97 7.17 -27.52
N MET A 180 3.04 7.89 -27.17
CA MET A 180 4.40 7.34 -27.12
C MET A 180 5.09 7.69 -25.79
N SER A 181 5.99 6.82 -25.34
CA SER A 181 6.78 7.05 -24.12
C SER A 181 8.02 7.88 -24.43
N CYS A 182 8.12 9.03 -23.78
CA CYS A 182 9.21 9.99 -23.93
C CYS A 182 9.79 10.37 -22.57
N ASN A 183 11.07 10.06 -22.34
CA ASN A 183 11.76 10.33 -21.07
C ASN A 183 10.98 9.80 -19.84
N GLY A 184 10.32 8.65 -19.97
CA GLY A 184 9.50 8.05 -18.90
C GLY A 184 8.12 8.69 -18.71
N GLN A 185 7.64 9.49 -19.67
CA GLN A 185 6.28 10.02 -19.69
C GLN A 185 5.54 9.51 -20.92
N CYS A 186 4.35 8.94 -20.73
CA CYS A 186 3.47 8.57 -21.82
C CYS A 186 2.61 9.78 -22.22
N GLY A 187 2.61 10.14 -23.50
CA GLY A 187 1.90 11.32 -23.99
C GLY A 187 1.77 11.34 -25.51
N PHE A 188 1.02 12.29 -26.04
CA PHE A 188 0.86 12.47 -27.48
C PHE A 188 1.91 13.46 -27.98
N PHE A 189 2.87 12.97 -28.76
CA PHE A 189 4.00 13.75 -29.27
C PHE A 189 4.00 13.74 -30.80
N PRO A 190 3.25 14.63 -31.46
CA PRO A 190 3.09 14.61 -32.93
C PRO A 190 4.39 14.89 -33.68
N HIS A 191 5.33 15.60 -33.04
CA HIS A 191 6.67 15.88 -33.59
C HIS A 191 7.74 14.90 -33.08
N GLY A 192 7.33 13.80 -32.44
CA GLY A 192 8.22 12.80 -31.87
C GLY A 192 8.86 13.23 -30.55
N CYS A 193 9.81 12.40 -30.10
CA CYS A 193 10.49 12.57 -28.83
C CYS A 193 11.71 13.48 -28.96
N GLY A 194 11.69 14.66 -28.34
CA GLY A 194 12.76 15.66 -28.41
C GLY A 194 14.07 15.32 -27.68
N SER A 195 14.44 14.03 -27.56
CA SER A 195 15.67 13.60 -26.88
C SER A 195 16.71 13.10 -27.88
N ALA A 196 17.21 14.00 -28.72
CA ALA A 196 18.40 13.76 -29.51
C ALA A 196 19.60 14.35 -28.75
N VAL A 197 20.42 13.48 -28.16
CA VAL A 197 21.77 13.86 -27.75
C VAL A 197 22.47 14.45 -28.98
N PRO A 198 23.07 15.66 -28.93
CA PRO A 198 23.68 16.26 -30.12
C PRO A 198 24.76 15.33 -30.69
N TYR A 199 24.60 14.95 -31.97
CA TYR A 199 25.59 14.15 -32.69
C TYR A 199 26.86 14.99 -32.84
N ARG A 200 27.95 14.57 -32.18
CA ARG A 200 29.25 15.24 -32.32
C ARG A 200 29.74 14.99 -33.75
N LYS A 201 29.73 16.02 -34.62
CA LYS A 201 30.41 15.94 -35.92
C LYS A 201 31.87 15.56 -35.66
N ARG A 202 32.32 14.39 -36.14
CA ARG A 202 33.76 14.10 -36.20
C ARG A 202 34.37 15.11 -37.17
N LEU A 203 35.25 15.96 -36.66
CA LEU A 203 36.18 16.69 -37.51
C LEU A 203 37.08 15.65 -38.16
N SER A 204 36.92 15.46 -39.47
CA SER A 204 37.88 14.77 -40.31
C SER A 204 39.17 15.60 -40.33
N VAL A 205 40.23 15.08 -39.71
CA VAL A 205 41.60 15.56 -39.85
C VAL A 205 42.18 15.00 -41.14
#